data_AF-A0A2C9JLF6-F1
#
_entry.id   AF-A0A2C9JLF6-F1
#
_cell.length_a   1.000
_cell.length_b   1.000
_cell.length_c   1.000
_cell.angle_alpha   90.00
_cell.angle_beta   90.00
_cell.angle_gamma   90.00
#
_symmetry.space_group_name_H-M   'P 1'
#
loop_
_entity.id
_entity.type
_entity.pdbx_description
1 polymer ?
#
loop_
_entity_poly.entity_id
_entity_poly.type
_entity_poly.pdbx_seq_one_letter_code
_entity_poly.pdbx_strand_id
1 'polypeptide(L)'
;ELITTLYIGFLGLIFSSYFVYLAEKDSGSDFNSYADALWWGVITVTTIGYGDTVPQTWMGRIVASCFSVFAISFFALPAGILGSGFALKVQQKQRQKHFNRQIPTAASLIQV
;
A
#
# COMPACT_ATOMS: atom_id res chain seq x y z
N GLU A 1 -8.37 -4.64 -8.45
CA GLU A 1 -7.10 -3.92 -8.18
C GLU A 1 -6.84 -3.80 -6.69
N LEU A 2 -7.68 -3.09 -5.93
CA LEU A 2 -7.46 -2.89 -4.48
C LEU A 2 -7.37 -4.19 -3.67
N ILE A 3 -8.28 -5.15 -3.92
CA ILE A 3 -8.26 -6.46 -3.24
C ILE A 3 -6.97 -7.23 -3.58
N THR A 4 -6.52 -7.15 -4.84
CA THR A 4 -5.31 -7.83 -5.32
C THR A 4 -4.05 -7.28 -4.65
N THR A 5 -3.92 -5.95 -4.56
CA THR A 5 -2.75 -5.33 -3.91
C THR A 5 -2.74 -5.60 -2.42
N LEU A 6 -3.89 -5.56 -1.75
CA LEU A 6 -4.00 -5.91 -0.33
C LEU A 6 -3.70 -7.39 -0.08
N TYR A 7 -4.17 -8.30 -0.95
CA TYR A 7 -3.89 -9.72 -0.83
C TYR A 7 -2.40 -10.04 -0.96
N ILE A 8 -1.73 -9.48 -1.97
CA ILE A 8 -0.29 -9.66 -2.18
C ILE A 8 0.51 -9.02 -1.03
N GLY A 9 0.13 -7.80 -0.61
CA GLY A 9 0.76 -7.12 0.52
C GLY A 9 0.62 -7.92 1.82
N PHE A 10 -0.55 -8.49 2.08
CA PHE A 10 -0.79 -9.31 3.27
C PHE A 10 0.04 -10.61 3.24
N LEU A 11 0.11 -11.29 2.10
CA LEU A 11 1.00 -12.45 1.94
C LEU A 11 2.47 -12.06 2.20
N GLY A 12 2.92 -10.96 1.62
CA GLY A 12 4.28 -10.44 1.83
C GLY A 12 4.58 -10.15 3.30
N LEU A 13 3.61 -9.58 4.03
CA LEU A 13 3.71 -9.33 5.47
C LEU A 13 3.89 -10.63 6.26
N ILE A 14 3.06 -11.65 6.00
CA ILE A 14 3.14 -12.94 6.69
C ILE A 14 4.50 -13.60 6.44
N PHE A 15 4.94 -13.67 5.18
CA PHE A 15 6.24 -14.24 4.85
C PHE A 15 7.39 -13.45 5.47
N SER A 16 7.39 -12.13 5.36
CA SER A 16 8.43 -11.27 5.93
C SER A 16 8.56 -11.48 7.44
N SER A 17 7.44 -11.45 8.16
CA SER A 17 7.39 -11.64 9.61
C SER A 17 7.91 -13.02 10.00
N TYR A 18 7.56 -14.06 9.23
CA TYR A 18 8.01 -15.42 9.49
C TYR A 18 9.52 -15.61 9.25
N PHE A 19 10.05 -15.09 8.14
CA PHE A 19 11.48 -15.20 7.85
C PHE A 19 12.32 -14.38 8.83
N VAL A 20 11.88 -13.19 9.23
CA VAL A 20 12.57 -12.38 10.24
C VAL A 20 12.54 -13.06 11.61
N TYR A 21 11.38 -13.61 12.00
CA TYR A 21 11.28 -14.41 13.23
C TYR A 21 12.28 -15.57 13.24
N LEU A 22 12.37 -16.34 12.15
CA LEU A 22 13.33 -17.44 12.06
C LEU A 22 14.79 -16.98 12.12
N ALA A 23 15.10 -15.80 11.58
CA ALA A 23 16.45 -15.25 11.61
C ALA A 23 16.85 -14.70 13.00
N GLU A 24 15.88 -14.21 13.77
CA GLU A 24 16.11 -13.48 15.03
C GLU A 24 15.79 -14.30 16.30
N LYS A 25 15.08 -15.43 16.19
CA LYS A 25 14.61 -16.23 17.34
C LYS A 25 15.73 -16.73 18.27
N ASP A 26 16.91 -17.02 17.74
CA ASP A 26 18.03 -17.61 18.50
C ASP A 26 19.03 -16.53 18.98
N SER A 27 18.73 -15.25 18.74
CA SER A 27 19.67 -14.13 18.91
C SER A 27 19.53 -13.40 20.25
N GLY A 28 18.57 -13.80 21.09
CA GLY A 28 18.19 -13.04 22.30
C GLY A 28 17.60 -11.66 21.98
N SER A 29 16.99 -11.53 20.81
CA SER A 29 16.35 -10.31 20.31
C SER A 29 14.94 -10.12 20.90
N ASP A 30 14.30 -9.00 20.57
CA ASP A 30 12.92 -8.71 20.99
C ASP A 30 11.87 -9.61 20.30
N PHE A 31 12.27 -10.48 19.37
CA PHE A 31 11.41 -11.41 18.63
C PHE A 31 11.14 -12.71 19.41
N ASN A 32 10.50 -12.60 20.58
CA ASN A 32 10.21 -13.75 21.45
C ASN A 32 9.11 -14.67 20.91
N SER A 33 8.16 -14.11 20.17
CA SER A 33 7.04 -14.84 19.57
C SER A 33 6.81 -14.41 18.13
N TYR A 34 6.10 -15.25 17.37
CA TYR A 34 5.67 -14.89 16.03
C TYR A 34 4.73 -13.66 16.03
N ALA A 35 4.00 -13.41 17.13
CA ALA A 35 3.17 -12.22 17.27
C ALA A 35 4.00 -10.94 17.30
N ASP A 36 5.17 -10.95 17.94
CA ASP A 36 6.09 -9.82 17.98
C ASP A 36 6.67 -9.52 16.58
N ALA A 37 6.99 -10.57 15.83
CA ALA A 37 7.42 -10.44 14.44
C ALA A 37 6.33 -9.90 13.51
N LEU A 38 5.07 -10.32 13.73
CA LEU A 38 3.92 -9.76 13.02
C LEU A 38 3.69 -8.29 13.36
N TRP A 39 3.82 -7.92 14.65
CA TRP A 39 3.74 -6.53 15.08
C TRP A 39 4.79 -5.68 14.36
N TRP A 40 6.05 -6.12 14.40
CA TRP A 40 7.15 -5.51 13.66
C TRP A 40 6.86 -5.38 12.16
N GLY A 41 6.33 -6.44 11.54
CA GLY A 41 5.95 -6.46 10.14
C GLY A 41 4.91 -5.39 9.82
N VAL A 42 3.82 -5.32 10.61
CA VAL A 42 2.75 -4.32 10.43
C VAL A 42 3.28 -2.90 10.53
N ILE A 43 4.04 -2.57 11.59
CA ILE A 43 4.57 -1.21 11.79
C ILE A 43 5.57 -0.82 10.71
N THR A 44 6.29 -1.79 10.15
CA THR A 44 7.29 -1.58 9.10
C THR A 44 6.63 -1.36 7.74
N VAL A 45 5.70 -2.22 7.31
CA VAL A 45 5.06 -2.09 5.99
C VAL A 45 4.12 -0.88 5.89
N THR A 46 3.60 -0.42 7.03
CA THR A 46 2.83 0.82 7.14
C THR A 46 3.70 2.06 7.29
N THR A 47 5.03 1.91 7.27
CA THR A 47 6.02 2.99 7.39
C THR A 47 5.91 3.81 8.69
N ILE A 48 5.36 3.21 9.75
CA ILE A 48 5.27 3.85 11.08
C ILE A 48 6.64 3.80 11.76
N GLY A 49 7.23 2.61 11.87
CA GLY A 49 8.59 2.40 12.36
C GLY A 49 8.85 2.93 13.78
N TYR A 50 8.12 2.45 14.79
CA TYR A 50 8.32 2.87 16.18
C TYR A 50 9.73 2.59 16.71
N GLY A 51 10.40 1.56 16.20
CA GLY A 51 11.76 1.19 16.61
C GLY A 51 11.84 0.47 17.96
N ASP A 52 10.69 0.05 18.50
CA ASP A 52 10.54 -0.78 19.70
C ASP A 52 11.03 -2.22 19.48
N THR A 53 10.84 -2.74 18.26
CA THR A 53 11.31 -4.05 17.83
C THR A 53 12.09 -3.88 16.54
N VAL A 54 13.33 -4.38 16.46
CA VAL A 54 14.20 -4.22 15.28
C VAL A 54 15.12 -5.44 15.12
N PRO A 55 15.27 -6.02 13.92
CA PRO A 55 16.19 -7.14 13.70
C PRO A 55 17.64 -6.74 14.00
N GLN A 56 18.30 -7.53 14.85
CA GLN A 56 19.66 -7.28 15.30
C GLN A 56 20.68 -8.08 14.50
N THR A 57 20.31 -9.25 14.00
CA THR A 57 21.20 -10.08 13.20
C THR A 57 21.40 -9.51 11.79
N TRP A 58 22.58 -9.77 11.24
CA TRP A 58 22.88 -9.41 9.84
C TRP A 58 21.89 -10.08 8.86
N MET A 59 21.55 -11.34 9.10
CA MET A 59 20.62 -12.08 8.26
C MET A 59 19.20 -11.50 8.33
N GLY A 60 18.71 -11.22 9.54
CA GLY A 60 17.41 -10.59 9.75
C GLY A 60 17.31 -9.22 9.10
N ARG A 61 18.38 -8.41 9.16
CA ARG A 61 18.44 -7.10 8.49
C ARG A 61 18.38 -7.20 6.96
N ILE A 62 19.08 -8.17 6.35
CA ILE A 62 19.01 -8.39 4.90
C ILE A 62 17.58 -8.79 4.49
N VAL A 63 17.01 -9.78 5.17
CA VAL A 63 15.64 -10.26 4.91
C VAL A 63 14.64 -9.12 5.08
N ALA A 64 14.70 -8.41 6.20
CA ALA A 64 13.85 -7.27 6.49
C ALA A 64 13.94 -6.19 5.41
N SER A 65 15.16 -5.83 5.00
CA SER A 65 15.38 -4.80 3.97
C SER A 65 14.78 -5.21 2.62
N CYS A 66 15.05 -6.44 2.18
CA CYS A 66 14.50 -6.96 0.92
C CYS A 66 12.97 -6.94 0.93
N PHE A 67 12.34 -7.51 1.96
CA PHE A 67 10.89 -7.57 2.05
C PHE A 67 10.24 -6.19 2.22
N SER A 68 10.86 -5.28 2.98
CA SER A 68 10.32 -3.94 3.21
C SER A 68 10.15 -3.16 1.91
N VAL A 69 11.14 -3.19 1.01
CA VAL A 69 11.07 -2.48 -0.28
C VAL A 69 9.86 -2.93 -1.11
N PHE A 70 9.61 -4.24 -1.17
CA PHE A 70 8.47 -4.77 -1.92
C PHE A 70 7.13 -4.55 -1.19
N ALA A 71 7.05 -4.90 0.10
CA ALA A 71 5.80 -4.87 0.85
C ALA A 71 5.25 -3.45 1.04
N ILE A 72 6.12 -2.46 1.31
CA ILE A 72 5.73 -1.05 1.42
C ILE A 72 5.11 -0.55 0.11
N SER A 73 5.70 -0.95 -1.03
CA SER A 73 5.18 -0.58 -2.35
C SER A 73 3.74 -1.06 -2.54
N PHE A 74 3.43 -2.31 -2.15
CA PHE A 74 2.06 -2.85 -2.25
C PHE A 74 1.07 -2.18 -1.30
N PHE A 75 1.49 -1.82 -0.09
CA PHE A 75 0.65 -1.10 0.87
C PHE A 75 0.38 0.36 0.48
N ALA A 76 1.25 0.99 -0.32
CA ALA A 76 1.05 2.34 -0.84
C ALA A 76 0.08 2.39 -2.04
N LEU A 77 -0.05 1.31 -2.82
CA LEU A 77 -0.88 1.27 -4.03
C LEU A 77 -2.37 1.60 -3.81
N PRO A 78 -3.07 1.11 -2.76
CA PRO A 78 -4.47 1.44 -2.52
C PRO A 78 -4.73 2.96 -2.49
N ALA A 79 -3.87 3.73 -1.81
CA ALA A 79 -3.99 5.18 -1.76
C ALA A 79 -3.77 5.81 -3.14
N GLY A 80 -2.79 5.34 -3.91
CA GLY A 80 -2.51 5.79 -5.26
C GLY A 80 -3.65 5.49 -6.25
N ILE A 81 -4.24 4.30 -6.19
CA ILE A 81 -5.36 3.87 -7.04
C ILE A 81 -6.61 4.72 -6.75
N LEU A 82 -6.92 4.95 -5.47
CA LEU A 82 -8.05 5.80 -5.10
C LEU A 82 -7.81 7.25 -5.52
N GLY A 83 -6.60 7.78 -5.28
CA GLY A 83 -6.22 9.14 -5.66
C GLY A 83 -6.36 9.39 -7.18
N SER A 84 -5.82 8.49 -7.99
CA SER A 84 -5.94 8.58 -9.45
C SER A 84 -7.39 8.39 -9.93
N GLY A 85 -8.14 7.48 -9.32
CA GLY A 85 -9.56 7.26 -9.61
C GLY A 85 -10.41 8.52 -9.36
N PHE A 86 -10.19 9.21 -8.24
CA PHE A 86 -10.87 10.48 -7.97
C PHE A 86 -10.46 11.58 -8.95
N ALA A 87 -9.16 11.71 -9.25
CA ALA A 87 -8.67 12.69 -10.22
C ALA A 87 -9.31 12.49 -11.61
N LEU A 88 -9.36 11.25 -12.10
CA LEU A 88 -9.98 10.90 -13.37
C LEU A 88 -11.48 11.21 -13.38
N LYS A 89 -12.19 10.86 -12.30
CA LYS A 89 -13.64 11.14 -12.19
C LYS A 89 -13.94 12.63 -12.19
N VAL A 90 -13.11 13.44 -11.53
CA VAL A 90 -13.21 14.90 -11.54
C VAL A 90 -12.96 15.45 -12.96
N GLN A 91 -11.90 14.99 -13.64
CA GLN A 91 -11.60 15.39 -15.02
C GLN A 91 -12.73 15.03 -15.99
N GLN A 92 -13.29 13.83 -15.89
CA GLN A 92 -14.43 13.40 -16.71
C GLN A 92 -15.66 14.30 -16.49
N LYS A 93 -15.96 14.64 -15.23
CA LYS A 93 -17.08 15.54 -14.90
C LYS A 93 -16.88 16.94 -15.48
N GLN A 94 -15.66 17.46 -15.48
CA GLN A 94 -15.34 18.73 -16.14
C GLN A 94 -15.56 18.64 -17.66
N ARG A 95 -15.08 17.58 -18.31
CA ARG A 95 -15.27 17.36 -19.76
C ARG A 95 -16.75 17.28 -20.12
N GLN A 96 -17.55 16.57 -19.32
CA GLN A 96 -19.00 16.47 -19.53
C GLN A 96 -19.70 17.84 -19.33
N LYS A 97 -19.24 18.65 -18.38
CA LYS A 97 -19.77 20.00 -18.16
C LYS A 97 -19.52 20.91 -19.37
N HIS A 98 -18.36 20.80 -20.02
CA HIS A 98 -18.07 21.53 -21.26
C HIS A 98 -19.01 21.10 -22.41
N PHE A 99 -19.23 19.80 -22.59
CA PHE A 99 -20.17 19.30 -23.60
C PHE A 99 -21.61 19.73 -23.32
N ASN A 100 -22.08 19.60 -22.07
CA ASN A 100 -23.43 20.00 -21.68
C ASN A 100 -23.72 21.50 -21.87
N ARG A 101 -22.68 22.37 -21.87
CA ARG A 101 -22.85 23.80 -22.19
C ARG A 101 -23.17 24.05 -23.67
N GLN A 102 -22.88 23.11 -24.57
CA GLN A 102 -23.14 23.24 -26.01
C GLN A 102 -24.54 22.77 -26.39
N ILE A 103 -25.17 21.92 -25.56
CA ILE A 103 -26.53 21.40 -25.77
C ILE A 103 -27.58 22.51 -25.94
N PRO A 104 -27.67 23.55 -25.08
CA PRO A 104 -28.67 24.61 -25.26
C PRO A 104 -28.45 25.41 -26.56
N THR A 105 -27.19 25.64 -26.95
CA THR A 105 -26.85 26.33 -28.20
C THR A 105 -27.25 25.51 -29.43
N ALA A 106 -27.05 24.19 -29.39
CA ALA A 106 -27.50 23.30 -30.44
C ALA A 106 -29.03 23.21 -30.50
N ALA A 107 -29.71 23.17 -29.34
CA ALA A 107 -31.16 23.14 -29.27
C ALA A 107 -31.81 24.41 -29.87
N SER A 108 -31.22 25.59 -29.64
CA SER A 108 -31.70 26.84 -30.23
C SER A 108 -31.55 26.90 -31.75
N LEU A 109 -30.55 26.21 -32.32
CA LEU A 109 -30.32 26.19 -33.77
C LEU A 109 -31.35 25.34 -34.55
N ILE A 110 -31.91 24.31 -33.92
CA ILE A 110 -32.87 23.39 -34.58
C ILE A 110 -34.30 23.95 -34.57
N GLN A 111 -34.59 24.91 -33.69
CA GLN A 111 -35.91 25.53 -33.54
C GLN A 111 -36.17 26.69 -34.54
N VAL A 112 -35.20 27.02 -35.38
CA VAL A 112 -35.27 28.08 -36.43
C VAL A 112 -35.44 27.42 -37.79
#